data_AF-A0A2E2D7P9-F1
#
_entry.id   AF-A0A2E2D7P9-F1
#
_cell.length_a   1.000
_cell.length_b   1.000
_cell.length_c   1.000
_cell.angle_alpha   90.00
_cell.angle_beta   90.00
_cell.angle_gamma   90.00
#
_symmetry.space_group_name_H-M   'P 1'
#
loop_
_entity.id
_entity.type
_entity.pdbx_description
1 polymer ?
#
loop_
_entity_poly.entity_id
_entity_poly.type
_entity_poly.pdbx_seq_one_letter_code
_entity_poly.pdbx_strand_id
1 'polypeptide(L)'
;MRQTNLKIAEQLAQVKYKETTIMAGEVFFSGYPLPNDMTSDVKYLNSRYALWQSEHLSYAGVYGYRGIGNVQEKVAKIEIIKDITVLEMPLNFHPASCFFEWELQGNRYDVSYSNPRNDMSWDKEVTQPDHHIDKHFYEIISHLGFDRKISGFIRRSLDEDEYTTGSIYEFALMDRSAAKILSTANLPSTVDDFWMLIESQKQIGKSLESALFK
;
A
#
# COMPACT_ATOMS: atom_id res chain seq x y z
N MET A 1 15.61 1.62 17.21
CA MET A 1 14.20 1.97 16.86
C MET A 1 14.01 3.49 16.79
N ARG A 2 13.98 4.26 17.88
CA ARG A 2 13.80 5.73 17.82
C ARG A 2 14.81 6.45 16.91
N GLN A 3 16.09 6.09 16.98
CA GLN A 3 17.13 6.65 16.11
C GLN A 3 16.92 6.25 14.62
N THR A 4 16.44 5.04 14.35
CA THR A 4 16.07 4.60 13.00
C THR A 4 14.93 5.46 12.44
N ASN A 5 13.88 5.67 13.24
CA ASN A 5 12.70 6.43 12.83
C ASN A 5 13.03 7.89 12.54
N LEU A 6 13.90 8.50 13.35
CA LEU A 6 14.44 9.83 13.08
C LEU A 6 15.23 9.88 11.77
N LYS A 7 16.13 8.92 11.53
CA LYS A 7 16.91 8.87 10.29
C LYS A 7 16.04 8.66 9.05
N ILE A 8 15.00 7.82 9.15
CA ILE A 8 14.01 7.68 8.07
C ILE A 8 13.34 9.02 7.80
N ALA A 9 12.91 9.75 8.84
CA ALA A 9 12.33 11.08 8.68
C ALA A 9 13.32 12.06 8.04
N GLU A 10 14.59 12.07 8.43
CA GLU A 10 15.64 12.89 7.81
C GLU A 10 15.83 12.57 6.31
N GLN A 11 15.70 11.30 5.92
CA GLN A 11 15.74 10.89 4.51
C GLN A 11 14.48 11.31 3.77
N LEU A 12 13.30 11.05 4.33
CA LEU A 12 12.03 11.48 3.76
C LEU A 12 12.00 13.00 3.57
N ALA A 13 12.52 13.80 4.51
CA ALA A 13 12.58 15.25 4.39
C ALA A 13 13.40 15.74 3.18
N GLN A 14 14.28 14.90 2.62
CA GLN A 14 15.03 15.19 1.38
C GLN A 14 14.24 14.80 0.11
N VAL A 15 13.11 14.11 0.28
CA VAL A 15 12.22 13.67 -0.80
C VAL A 15 11.19 14.76 -1.10
N LYS A 16 10.92 15.02 -2.38
CA LYS A 16 9.92 16.02 -2.83
C LYS A 16 8.48 15.49 -2.72
N TYR A 17 8.09 14.93 -1.58
CA TYR A 17 6.70 14.53 -1.35
C TYR A 17 5.79 15.77 -1.27
N LYS A 18 4.50 15.59 -1.55
CA LYS A 18 3.49 16.65 -1.38
C LYS A 18 2.34 16.15 -0.52
N GLU A 19 1.66 17.08 0.14
CA GLU A 19 0.44 16.77 0.85
C GLU A 19 -0.74 16.83 -0.11
N THR A 20 -1.62 15.84 -0.01
CA THR A 20 -2.86 15.79 -0.77
C THR A 20 -3.98 15.25 0.09
N THR A 21 -5.21 15.46 -0.37
CA THR A 21 -6.41 14.93 0.27
C THR A 21 -6.96 13.76 -0.54
N ILE A 22 -7.37 12.71 0.15
CA ILE A 22 -8.29 11.69 -0.38
C ILE A 22 -9.66 12.05 0.18
N MET A 23 -10.64 12.20 -0.70
CA MET A 23 -11.97 12.66 -0.33
C MET A 23 -12.81 11.51 0.24
N ALA A 24 -13.75 11.85 1.12
CA ALA A 24 -14.78 10.92 1.53
C ALA A 24 -15.58 10.40 0.32
N GLY A 25 -15.92 9.11 0.34
CA GLY A 25 -16.61 8.40 -0.74
C GLY A 25 -15.67 7.77 -1.77
N GLU A 26 -14.37 8.08 -1.76
CA GLU A 26 -13.41 7.38 -2.62
C GLU A 26 -13.30 5.89 -2.23
N VAL A 27 -13.19 5.04 -3.25
CA VAL A 27 -13.21 3.58 -3.10
C VAL A 27 -11.91 2.99 -3.62
N PHE A 28 -11.33 2.10 -2.81
CA PHE A 28 -10.11 1.38 -3.11
C PHE A 28 -10.29 -0.12 -2.90
N PHE A 29 -9.32 -0.88 -3.39
CA PHE A 29 -9.23 -2.33 -3.24
C PHE A 29 -7.99 -2.71 -2.44
N SER A 30 -8.13 -3.67 -1.54
CA SER A 30 -7.02 -4.19 -0.73
C SER A 30 -6.97 -5.71 -0.86
N GLY A 31 -5.91 -6.24 -1.47
CA GLY A 31 -5.65 -7.67 -1.46
C GLY A 31 -4.95 -8.09 -0.18
N TYR A 32 -5.31 -9.24 0.35
CA TYR A 32 -4.69 -9.74 1.57
C TYR A 32 -4.83 -11.26 1.70
N PRO A 33 -3.82 -11.93 2.28
CA PRO A 33 -3.93 -13.32 2.66
C PRO A 33 -4.64 -13.43 4.00
N LEU A 34 -5.77 -14.14 4.07
CA LEU A 34 -6.45 -14.44 5.33
C LEU A 34 -5.98 -15.81 5.85
N PRO A 35 -5.37 -15.87 7.05
CA PRO A 35 -5.04 -17.15 7.68
C PRO A 35 -6.27 -18.04 7.83
N ASN A 36 -6.15 -19.34 7.54
CA ASN A 36 -7.28 -20.28 7.56
C ASN A 36 -7.91 -20.45 8.96
N ASP A 37 -7.18 -20.16 10.03
CA ASP A 37 -7.66 -20.14 11.41
C ASP A 37 -8.41 -18.83 11.76
N MET A 38 -8.34 -17.82 10.89
CA MET A 38 -9.01 -16.54 11.06
C MET A 38 -10.34 -16.51 10.31
N THR A 39 -11.44 -16.36 11.04
CA THR A 39 -12.79 -16.40 10.48
C THR A 39 -13.36 -15.01 10.13
N SER A 40 -12.59 -13.95 10.32
CA SER A 40 -13.08 -12.57 10.16
C SER A 40 -12.10 -11.68 9.41
N ASP A 41 -12.48 -11.36 8.18
CA ASP A 41 -11.82 -10.40 7.28
C ASP A 41 -11.61 -9.05 7.96
N VAL A 42 -12.64 -8.56 8.66
CA VAL A 42 -12.60 -7.29 9.39
C VAL A 42 -11.57 -7.33 10.52
N LYS A 43 -11.54 -8.41 11.32
CA LYS A 43 -10.54 -8.53 12.40
C LYS A 43 -9.12 -8.58 11.85
N TYR A 44 -8.91 -9.32 10.75
CA TYR A 44 -7.60 -9.40 10.11
C TYR A 44 -7.15 -8.05 9.58
N LEU A 45 -8.00 -7.38 8.79
CA LEU A 45 -7.69 -6.07 8.23
C LEU A 45 -7.49 -5.01 9.32
N ASN A 46 -8.10 -5.17 10.49
CA ASN A 46 -7.89 -4.29 11.63
C ASN A 46 -6.64 -4.61 12.47
N SER A 47 -6.02 -5.79 12.30
CA SER A 47 -4.77 -6.14 13.01
C SER A 47 -3.50 -5.66 12.28
N ARG A 48 -3.62 -5.30 11.00
CA ARG A 48 -2.50 -4.79 10.18
C ARG A 48 -2.13 -3.36 10.59
N TYR A 49 -0.84 -3.04 10.58
CA TYR A 49 -0.33 -1.69 10.86
C TYR A 49 -0.84 -0.67 9.84
N ALA A 50 -0.75 -1.03 8.57
CA ALA A 50 -1.30 -0.26 7.46
C ALA A 50 -2.28 -1.10 6.64
N LEU A 51 -3.22 -0.41 6.03
CA LEU A 51 -4.09 -0.97 5.03
C LEU A 51 -3.56 -0.60 3.64
N TRP A 52 -2.98 -1.57 2.95
CA TRP A 52 -2.44 -1.40 1.60
C TRP A 52 -3.55 -1.52 0.57
N GLN A 53 -3.72 -0.48 -0.23
CA GLN A 53 -4.87 -0.27 -1.09
C GLN A 53 -4.46 0.27 -2.46
N SER A 54 -5.35 0.13 -3.45
CA SER A 54 -5.17 0.63 -4.82
C SER A 54 -6.52 0.99 -5.42
N GLU A 55 -6.56 1.98 -6.33
CA GLU A 55 -7.72 2.20 -7.20
C GLU A 55 -7.91 1.04 -8.20
N HIS A 56 -6.87 0.22 -8.40
CA HIS A 56 -6.88 -0.88 -9.37
C HIS A 56 -7.08 -2.22 -8.69
N LEU A 57 -8.23 -2.84 -8.95
CA LEU A 57 -8.56 -4.16 -8.43
C LEU A 57 -7.59 -5.26 -8.90
N SER A 58 -7.03 -5.15 -10.10
CA SER A 58 -6.01 -6.07 -10.60
C SER A 58 -4.75 -6.00 -9.74
N TYR A 59 -4.21 -4.80 -9.49
CA TYR A 59 -3.04 -4.59 -8.65
C TYR A 59 -3.26 -5.11 -7.23
N ALA A 60 -4.39 -4.70 -6.62
CA ALA A 60 -4.75 -5.15 -5.29
C ALA A 60 -4.90 -6.68 -5.24
N GLY A 61 -5.54 -7.29 -6.24
CA GLY A 61 -5.70 -8.74 -6.32
C GLY A 61 -4.37 -9.48 -6.38
N VAL A 62 -3.41 -9.01 -7.20
CA VAL A 62 -2.06 -9.60 -7.28
C VAL A 62 -1.35 -9.53 -5.92
N TYR A 63 -1.51 -8.41 -5.20
CA TYR A 63 -0.94 -8.26 -3.85
C TYR A 63 -1.50 -9.30 -2.85
N GLY A 64 -2.75 -9.74 -3.03
CA GLY A 64 -3.37 -10.77 -2.20
C GLY A 64 -2.64 -12.12 -2.21
N TYR A 65 -1.91 -12.44 -3.28
CA TYR A 65 -1.14 -13.68 -3.43
C TYR A 65 0.24 -13.67 -2.77
N ARG A 66 0.65 -12.55 -2.13
CA ARG A 66 1.95 -12.48 -1.43
C ARG A 66 1.98 -13.23 -0.09
N GLY A 67 0.93 -13.99 0.24
CA GLY A 67 0.88 -14.85 1.42
C GLY A 67 1.84 -16.04 1.33
N ILE A 68 2.26 -16.54 2.49
CA ILE A 68 3.07 -17.77 2.61
C ILE A 68 2.22 -18.83 3.30
N GLY A 69 2.12 -20.03 2.72
CA GLY A 69 1.47 -21.20 3.34
C GLY A 69 0.00 -21.40 2.96
N ASN A 70 -0.78 -22.03 3.84
CA ASN A 70 -2.21 -22.31 3.65
C ASN A 70 -3.05 -21.11 4.10
N VAL A 71 -3.18 -20.12 3.24
CA VAL A 71 -4.03 -18.93 3.44
C VAL A 71 -5.13 -18.91 2.39
N GLN A 72 -6.22 -18.18 2.67
CA GLN A 72 -7.22 -17.85 1.67
C GLN A 72 -6.91 -16.46 1.11
N GLU A 73 -6.63 -16.37 -0.18
CA GLU A 73 -6.37 -15.11 -0.88
C GLU A 73 -7.68 -14.37 -1.10
N LYS A 74 -7.75 -13.15 -0.58
CA LYS A 74 -8.94 -12.31 -0.62
C LYS A 74 -8.63 -10.93 -1.14
N VAL A 75 -9.70 -10.26 -1.56
CA VAL A 75 -9.69 -8.83 -1.83
C VAL A 75 -10.88 -8.16 -1.15
N ALA A 76 -10.64 -7.00 -0.53
CA ALA A 76 -11.67 -6.16 0.07
C ALA A 76 -11.90 -4.92 -0.80
N LYS A 77 -13.16 -4.52 -0.92
CA LYS A 77 -13.56 -3.20 -1.41
C LYS A 77 -13.75 -2.28 -0.22
N ILE A 78 -13.10 -1.14 -0.22
CA ILE A 78 -12.95 -0.26 0.94
C ILE A 78 -13.31 1.17 0.56
N GLU A 79 -14.20 1.78 1.32
CA GLU A 79 -14.59 3.18 1.18
C GLU A 79 -13.88 4.03 2.23
N ILE A 80 -13.40 5.20 1.81
CA ILE A 80 -12.92 6.24 2.72
C ILE A 80 -14.12 7.06 3.20
N ILE A 81 -14.37 7.09 4.50
CA ILE A 81 -15.62 7.64 5.07
C ILE A 81 -15.49 9.07 5.59
N LYS A 82 -14.30 9.67 5.50
CA LYS A 82 -14.02 11.06 5.87
C LYS A 82 -12.81 11.54 5.08
N ASP A 83 -12.74 12.83 4.80
CA ASP A 83 -11.56 13.42 4.15
C ASP A 83 -10.31 13.17 4.99
N ILE A 84 -9.23 12.75 4.32
CA ILE A 84 -7.96 12.46 4.96
C ILE A 84 -6.80 13.09 4.21
N THR A 85 -5.86 13.65 4.95
CA THR A 85 -4.59 14.12 4.40
C THR A 85 -3.60 12.98 4.32
N VAL A 86 -2.94 12.82 3.18
CA VAL A 86 -1.91 11.81 2.94
C VAL A 86 -0.68 12.46 2.30
N LEU A 87 0.47 11.81 2.41
CA LEU A 87 1.69 12.21 1.70
C LEU A 87 1.77 11.48 0.36
N GLU A 88 1.72 12.23 -0.74
CA GLU A 88 2.01 11.70 -2.06
C GLU A 88 3.52 11.69 -2.29
N MET A 89 4.07 10.48 -2.42
CA MET A 89 5.49 10.30 -2.72
C MET A 89 5.76 10.54 -4.21
N PRO A 90 6.98 10.96 -4.57
CA PRO A 90 7.43 10.98 -5.95
C PRO A 90 7.29 9.60 -6.60
N LEU A 91 7.05 9.61 -7.90
CA LEU A 91 6.60 8.44 -8.65
C LEU A 91 7.54 7.22 -8.55
N ASN A 92 8.85 7.45 -8.44
CA ASN A 92 9.89 6.41 -8.32
C ASN A 92 10.44 6.23 -6.90
N PHE A 93 9.79 6.79 -5.88
CA PHE A 93 10.23 6.66 -4.51
C PHE A 93 9.17 5.94 -3.67
N HIS A 94 9.56 4.80 -3.09
CA HIS A 94 8.76 4.12 -2.08
C HIS A 94 9.29 4.51 -0.69
N PRO A 95 8.46 4.76 0.34
CA PRO A 95 8.97 5.13 1.67
C PRO A 95 10.00 4.15 2.23
N ALA A 96 9.81 2.85 1.98
CA ALA A 96 10.77 1.79 2.34
C ALA A 96 12.17 1.95 1.69
N SER A 97 12.29 2.72 0.61
CA SER A 97 13.59 3.04 -0.01
C SER A 97 14.51 3.84 0.92
N CYS A 98 14.01 4.44 2.01
CA CYS A 98 14.83 5.11 3.02
C CYS A 98 15.85 4.18 3.70
N PHE A 99 15.61 2.88 3.69
CA PHE A 99 16.51 1.87 4.27
C PHE A 99 17.66 1.47 3.35
N PHE A 100 17.67 1.96 2.11
CA PHE A 100 18.64 1.60 1.08
C PHE A 100 19.41 2.83 0.62
N GLU A 101 20.55 2.60 -0.02
CA GLU A 101 21.26 3.68 -0.70
C GLU A 101 20.45 4.14 -1.91
N TRP A 102 20.31 5.45 -2.05
CA TRP A 102 19.60 6.05 -3.17
C TRP A 102 20.20 7.39 -3.60
N GLU A 103 20.03 7.73 -4.87
CA GLU A 103 20.43 9.01 -5.45
C GLU A 103 19.29 9.64 -6.26
N LEU A 104 19.17 10.97 -6.18
CA LEU A 104 18.24 11.72 -7.01
C LEU A 104 18.88 12.02 -8.38
N GLN A 105 18.35 11.39 -9.42
CA GLN A 105 18.72 11.58 -10.82
C GLN A 105 17.60 12.32 -11.56
N GLY A 106 17.71 13.65 -11.65
CA GLY A 106 16.67 14.51 -12.23
C GLY A 106 15.39 14.53 -11.38
N ASN A 107 14.33 13.90 -11.87
CA ASN A 107 13.06 13.70 -11.15
C ASN A 107 12.85 12.25 -10.68
N ARG A 108 13.88 11.39 -10.78
CA ARG A 108 13.82 9.97 -10.43
C ARG A 108 14.76 9.65 -9.29
N TYR A 109 14.36 8.71 -8.46
CA TYR A 109 15.20 8.16 -7.41
C TYR A 109 15.71 6.81 -7.90
N ASP A 110 17.02 6.64 -7.93
CA ASP A 110 17.66 5.34 -8.18
C ASP A 110 17.98 4.70 -6.84
N VAL A 111 17.52 3.48 -6.61
CA VAL A 111 17.55 2.81 -5.29
C VAL A 111 18.21 1.46 -5.42
N SER A 112 19.29 1.24 -4.66
CA SER A 112 20.00 -0.03 -4.61
C SER A 112 19.41 -0.95 -3.54
N TYR A 113 18.48 -1.83 -3.93
CA TYR A 113 17.89 -2.81 -3.00
C TYR A 113 18.86 -3.91 -2.54
N SER A 114 20.05 -4.02 -3.14
CA SER A 114 21.08 -4.98 -2.73
C SER A 114 21.84 -4.55 -1.47
N ASN A 115 21.90 -3.25 -1.18
CA ASN A 115 22.75 -2.70 -0.12
C ASN A 115 21.89 -1.87 0.85
N PRO A 116 21.37 -2.50 1.92
CA PRO A 116 20.75 -1.75 2.98
C PRO A 116 21.77 -0.85 3.67
N ARG A 117 21.30 0.30 4.15
CA ARG A 117 22.14 1.25 4.86
C ARG A 117 22.57 0.70 6.21
N ASN A 118 23.88 0.58 6.40
CA ASN A 118 24.46 0.08 7.66
C ASN A 118 24.20 0.97 8.86
N ASP A 119 23.85 2.24 8.62
CA ASP A 119 23.59 3.23 9.66
C ASP A 119 22.12 3.24 10.13
N MET A 120 21.26 2.37 9.57
CA MET A 120 19.85 2.23 9.92
C MET A 120 19.48 0.76 10.22
N SER A 121 19.33 0.42 11.51
CA SER A 121 18.80 -0.88 11.90
C SER A 121 17.27 -0.88 11.89
N TRP A 122 16.62 -1.81 11.19
CA TRP A 122 15.17 -2.03 11.30
C TRP A 122 14.85 -3.24 12.18
N ASP A 123 13.58 -3.33 12.57
CA ASP A 123 13.06 -4.46 13.35
C ASP A 123 13.01 -5.71 12.46
N LYS A 124 14.00 -6.60 12.62
CA LYS A 124 14.12 -7.83 11.83
C LYS A 124 13.04 -8.87 12.14
N GLU A 125 12.25 -8.69 13.21
CA GLU A 125 11.08 -9.53 13.47
C GLU A 125 9.92 -9.21 12.51
N VAL A 126 9.89 -7.98 12.01
CA VAL A 126 8.97 -7.55 10.96
C VAL A 126 9.70 -7.69 9.64
N THR A 127 9.37 -8.72 8.89
CA THR A 127 10.20 -9.30 7.82
C THR A 127 10.63 -8.37 6.67
N GLN A 128 10.12 -7.12 6.60
CA GLN A 128 10.36 -6.22 5.47
C GLN A 128 10.40 -4.71 5.89
N PRO A 129 11.18 -3.85 5.21
CA PRO A 129 11.34 -2.44 5.57
C PRO A 129 10.06 -1.58 5.47
N ASP A 130 9.16 -1.90 4.55
CA ASP A 130 7.82 -1.30 4.45
C ASP A 130 6.98 -1.54 5.72
N HIS A 131 7.00 -2.75 6.28
CA HIS A 131 6.30 -3.02 7.53
C HIS A 131 6.88 -2.22 8.71
N HIS A 132 8.18 -1.90 8.72
CA HIS A 132 8.76 -1.01 9.71
C HIS A 132 8.20 0.41 9.56
N ILE A 133 8.10 0.92 8.32
CA ILE A 133 7.46 2.23 8.05
C ILE A 133 6.03 2.22 8.57
N ASP A 134 5.25 1.18 8.26
CA ASP A 134 3.85 1.07 8.65
C ASP A 134 3.69 1.07 10.18
N LYS A 135 4.46 0.23 10.87
CA LYS A 135 4.45 0.08 12.34
C LYS A 135 4.80 1.38 13.06
N HIS A 136 5.76 2.14 12.53
CA HIS A 136 6.31 3.34 13.16
C HIS A 136 5.84 4.64 12.51
N PHE A 137 4.82 4.58 11.66
CA PHE A 137 4.42 5.69 10.80
C PHE A 137 4.24 7.01 11.55
N TYR A 138 3.40 7.04 12.60
CA TYR A 138 3.11 8.29 13.31
C TYR A 138 4.34 8.88 14.04
N GLU A 139 5.27 8.03 14.48
CA GLU A 139 6.53 8.50 15.06
C GLU A 139 7.41 9.15 13.98
N ILE A 140 7.54 8.51 12.82
CA ILE A 140 8.28 9.05 11.67
C ILE A 140 7.66 10.38 11.21
N ILE A 141 6.34 10.45 11.05
CA ILE A 141 5.62 11.67 10.65
C ILE A 141 5.83 12.80 11.67
N SER A 142 5.83 12.50 12.97
CA SER A 142 6.10 13.52 14.00
C SER A 142 7.50 14.11 13.90
N HIS A 143 8.49 13.31 13.50
CA HIS A 143 9.85 13.78 13.25
C HIS A 143 9.97 14.66 12.00
N LEU A 144 9.04 14.53 11.04
CA LEU A 144 8.94 15.44 9.89
C LEU A 144 8.34 16.81 10.23
N GLY A 145 7.87 17.01 11.47
CA GLY A 145 7.34 18.30 11.94
C GLY A 145 5.89 18.56 11.53
N PHE A 146 5.11 17.52 11.23
CA PHE A 146 3.68 17.68 10.97
C PHE A 146 2.90 17.82 12.28
N ASP A 147 2.29 18.99 12.48
CA ASP A 147 1.41 19.26 13.64
C ASP A 147 0.00 18.66 13.49
N ARG A 148 -0.36 18.22 12.27
CA ARG A 148 -1.65 17.62 11.95
C ARG A 148 -1.53 16.13 11.68
N LYS A 149 -2.65 15.42 11.80
CA LYS A 149 -2.71 13.99 11.51
C LYS A 149 -2.62 13.74 10.01
N ILE A 150 -1.50 13.16 9.58
CA ILE A 150 -1.36 12.51 8.28
C ILE A 150 -1.89 11.09 8.42
N SER A 151 -2.71 10.64 7.47
CA SER A 151 -3.41 9.35 7.52
C SER A 151 -2.70 8.24 6.74
N GLY A 152 -1.63 8.53 6.01
CA GLY A 152 -0.91 7.55 5.22
C GLY A 152 -0.04 8.17 4.14
N PHE A 153 0.43 7.33 3.23
CA PHE A 153 1.13 7.75 2.01
C PHE A 153 0.50 7.11 0.78
N ILE A 154 0.64 7.81 -0.36
CA ILE A 154 0.20 7.30 -1.66
C ILE A 154 1.33 7.39 -2.68
N ARG A 155 1.22 6.54 -3.72
CA ARG A 155 1.96 6.66 -4.97
C ARG A 155 0.99 6.60 -6.13
N ARG A 156 1.28 7.39 -7.18
CA ARG A 156 0.46 7.46 -8.40
C ARG A 156 1.10 6.75 -9.58
N SER A 157 0.29 6.11 -10.43
CA SER A 157 0.80 5.31 -11.55
C SER A 157 1.57 6.19 -12.53
N LEU A 158 2.66 5.64 -13.05
CA LEU A 158 3.48 6.19 -14.12
C LEU A 158 3.18 5.61 -15.49
N ASP A 159 2.54 4.45 -15.53
CA ASP A 159 2.52 3.58 -16.69
C ASP A 159 1.09 3.38 -17.18
N GLU A 160 0.76 4.05 -18.30
CA GLU A 160 -0.53 3.94 -18.98
C GLU A 160 -0.80 2.52 -19.48
N ASP A 161 0.25 1.72 -19.72
CA ASP A 161 0.12 0.39 -20.31
C ASP A 161 -0.49 -0.61 -19.31
N GLU A 162 -0.33 -0.36 -18.00
CA GLU A 162 -0.88 -1.23 -16.96
C GLU A 162 -2.00 -0.56 -16.14
N TYR A 163 -1.90 0.75 -15.88
CA TYR A 163 -2.83 1.49 -15.01
C TYR A 163 -3.02 2.94 -15.46
N THR A 164 -4.23 3.49 -15.32
CA THR A 164 -4.51 4.89 -15.69
C THR A 164 -3.49 5.87 -15.08
N THR A 165 -2.77 6.65 -15.89
CA THR A 165 -1.81 7.65 -15.38
C THR A 165 -2.44 8.57 -14.34
N GLY A 166 -1.72 8.79 -13.23
CA GLY A 166 -2.18 9.67 -12.15
C GLY A 166 -3.17 9.03 -11.18
N SER A 167 -3.67 7.82 -11.46
CA SER A 167 -4.42 7.02 -10.47
C SER A 167 -3.55 6.64 -9.27
N ILE A 168 -4.15 6.43 -8.12
CA ILE A 168 -3.48 5.93 -6.91
C ILE A 168 -3.31 4.41 -7.05
N TYR A 169 -2.11 3.97 -7.42
CA TYR A 169 -1.82 2.53 -7.53
C TYR A 169 -1.41 1.92 -6.19
N GLU A 170 -0.84 2.70 -5.28
CA GLU A 170 -0.51 2.28 -3.93
C GLU A 170 -0.94 3.32 -2.92
N PHE A 171 -1.62 2.87 -1.88
CA PHE A 171 -2.06 3.65 -0.76
C PHE A 171 -1.93 2.85 0.53
N ALA A 172 -1.02 3.25 1.41
CA ALA A 172 -0.91 2.69 2.76
C ALA A 172 -1.67 3.58 3.75
N LEU A 173 -2.86 3.15 4.15
CA LEU A 173 -3.70 3.85 5.13
C LEU A 173 -3.40 3.42 6.57
N MET A 174 -2.99 4.40 7.38
CA MET A 174 -2.64 4.25 8.79
C MET A 174 -3.79 4.66 9.71
N ASP A 175 -4.68 5.56 9.27
CA ASP A 175 -5.91 5.89 10.00
C ASP A 175 -7.04 4.91 9.65
N ARG A 176 -7.07 3.75 10.31
CA ARG A 176 -8.11 2.73 10.08
C ARG A 176 -9.53 3.23 10.35
N SER A 177 -9.70 4.23 11.21
CA SER A 177 -11.00 4.86 11.48
C SER A 177 -11.56 5.64 10.28
N ALA A 178 -10.75 5.90 9.27
CA ALA A 178 -11.15 6.56 8.03
C ALA A 178 -11.69 5.59 6.98
N ALA A 179 -11.64 4.27 7.21
CA ALA A 179 -12.01 3.27 6.23
C ALA A 179 -13.17 2.39 6.69
N LYS A 180 -14.04 2.05 5.74
CA LYS A 180 -15.12 1.07 5.90
C LYS A 180 -14.99 -0.01 4.84
N ILE A 181 -14.97 -1.27 5.27
CA ILE A 181 -15.01 -2.41 4.35
C ILE A 181 -16.45 -2.52 3.84
N LEU A 182 -16.63 -2.41 2.52
CA LEU A 182 -17.92 -2.53 1.87
C LEU A 182 -18.27 -3.99 1.60
N SER A 183 -17.31 -4.72 1.03
CA SER A 183 -17.46 -6.12 0.65
C SER A 183 -16.10 -6.79 0.54
N THR A 184 -16.12 -8.12 0.50
CA THR A 184 -14.95 -8.97 0.35
C THR A 184 -15.25 -10.06 -0.66
N ALA A 185 -14.24 -10.42 -1.46
CA ALA A 185 -14.33 -11.51 -2.41
C ALA A 185 -13.13 -12.44 -2.26
N ASN A 186 -13.35 -13.72 -2.58
CA ASN A 186 -12.25 -14.66 -2.73
C ASN A 186 -11.59 -14.42 -4.08
N LEU A 187 -10.27 -14.39 -4.09
CA LEU A 187 -9.51 -14.43 -5.32
C LEU A 187 -9.51 -15.87 -5.88
N PRO A 188 -9.25 -16.06 -7.18
CA PRO A 188 -8.93 -17.36 -7.73
C PRO A 188 -7.81 -18.07 -6.95
N SER A 189 -7.70 -19.38 -7.08
CA SER A 189 -6.74 -20.16 -6.28
C SER A 189 -5.27 -19.89 -6.66
N THR A 190 -5.02 -19.36 -7.86
CA THR A 190 -3.67 -19.04 -8.32
C THR A 190 -3.64 -17.66 -8.97
N VAL A 191 -2.45 -17.05 -8.94
CA VAL A 191 -2.21 -15.77 -9.64
C VAL A 191 -2.43 -15.91 -11.15
N ASP A 192 -2.11 -17.07 -11.74
CA ASP A 192 -2.33 -17.34 -13.16
C ASP A 192 -3.81 -17.41 -13.50
N ASP A 193 -4.63 -18.09 -12.68
CA ASP A 193 -6.09 -18.11 -12.86
C ASP A 193 -6.69 -16.70 -12.73
N PHE A 194 -6.11 -15.86 -11.88
CA PHE A 194 -6.52 -14.47 -11.74
C PHE A 194 -6.16 -13.62 -12.96
N TRP A 195 -4.97 -13.78 -13.52
CA TRP A 195 -4.63 -13.15 -14.79
C TRP A 195 -5.53 -13.61 -15.93
N MET A 196 -5.83 -14.91 -16.00
CA MET A 196 -6.80 -15.43 -16.97
C MET A 196 -8.19 -14.82 -16.77
N LEU A 197 -8.64 -14.64 -15.53
CA LEU A 197 -9.89 -13.96 -15.22
C LEU A 197 -9.87 -12.51 -15.73
N ILE A 198 -8.82 -11.75 -15.44
CA ILE A 198 -8.66 -10.37 -15.92
C ILE A 198 -8.79 -10.29 -17.44
N GLU A 199 -8.04 -11.11 -18.16
CA GLU A 199 -8.05 -11.14 -19.63
C GLU A 199 -9.41 -11.57 -20.17
N SER A 200 -10.06 -12.56 -19.56
CA SER A 200 -11.41 -12.98 -19.96
C SER A 200 -12.44 -11.85 -19.82
N GLN A 201 -12.37 -11.06 -18.73
CA GLN A 201 -13.29 -9.94 -18.50
C GLN A 201 -13.06 -8.82 -19.51
N LYS A 202 -11.79 -8.52 -19.83
CA LYS A 202 -11.43 -7.58 -20.90
C LYS A 202 -12.04 -8.01 -22.25
N GLN A 203 -11.90 -9.29 -22.61
CA GLN A 203 -12.43 -9.82 -23.89
C GLN A 203 -13.95 -9.71 -24.02
N ILE A 204 -14.69 -9.91 -22.93
CA ILE A 204 -16.16 -9.83 -22.93
C ILE A 204 -16.69 -8.43 -22.56
N GLY A 205 -15.81 -7.44 -22.40
CA GLY A 205 -16.19 -6.06 -22.09
C GLY A 205 -16.86 -5.87 -20.72
N LYS A 206 -16.52 -6.69 -19.72
CA LYS A 206 -17.04 -6.59 -18.35
C LYS A 206 -15.95 -6.16 -17.38
N SER A 207 -16.36 -5.61 -16.23
CA SER A 207 -15.42 -5.23 -15.18
C SER A 207 -15.00 -6.44 -14.34
N LEU A 208 -13.73 -6.46 -13.91
CA LEU A 208 -13.24 -7.44 -12.94
C LEU A 208 -14.03 -7.41 -11.63
N GLU A 209 -14.48 -6.22 -11.23
CA GLU A 209 -15.29 -6.04 -10.03
C GLU A 209 -16.58 -6.84 -10.09
N SER A 210 -17.28 -6.83 -11.24
CA SER A 210 -18.53 -7.60 -11.42
C SER A 210 -18.33 -9.11 -11.40
N ALA A 211 -17.11 -9.58 -11.69
CA ALA A 211 -16.78 -11.00 -11.63
C ALA A 211 -16.49 -11.47 -10.21
N LEU A 212 -15.84 -10.63 -9.39
CA LEU A 212 -15.41 -10.98 -8.03
C LEU A 212 -16.46 -10.66 -6.95
N PHE A 213 -17.12 -9.50 -7.05
CA PHE A 213 -18.06 -9.01 -6.04
C PHE A 213 -19.49 -9.17 -6.56
N LYS A 214 -20.14 -10.27 -6.16
CA LYS A 214 -21.53 -10.61 -6.52
C LYS A 214 -22.52 -10.10 -5.48
#